data_AF-A0A9N9RLK7-F1
#
_entry.id   AF-A0A9N9RLK7-F1
#
_cell.length_a   1.000
_cell.length_b   1.000
_cell.length_c   1.000
_cell.angle_alpha   90.00
_cell.angle_beta   90.00
_cell.angle_gamma   90.00
#
_symmetry.space_group_name_H-M   'P 1'
#
loop_
_entity.id
_entity.type
_entity.pdbx_description
1 polymer ?
#
loop_
_entity_poly.entity_id
_entity_poly.type
_entity_poly.pdbx_seq_one_letter_code
_entity_poly.pdbx_strand_id
1 'polypeptide(L)'
;MSKIASKSKHFLLLGQCLPCLKQNASKIRVRKMVLDTNLNMYFRKDKIYFAHDPNKVCKSGDVVLIKELDKKFTTLITHSVEEVVFPLGDVVDPITGKKCVVGKYREQIDEANALYGKKETAFDYDKAPARGKLEGTKDFTHGVTYIKYHEGEEEQPFGV
;
A
#
# COMPACT_ATOMS: atom_id res chain seq x y z
N MET A 1 -3.98 15.92 30.44
CA MET A 1 -3.55 16.89 29.41
C MET A 1 -2.35 16.30 28.67
N SER A 2 -2.58 15.74 27.48
CA SER A 2 -1.52 15.11 26.69
C SER A 2 -0.60 16.18 26.08
N LYS A 3 0.69 16.13 26.41
CA LYS A 3 1.72 16.96 25.80
C LYS A 3 1.84 16.59 24.32
N ILE A 4 1.39 17.46 23.42
CA ILE A 4 1.67 17.35 21.98
C ILE A 4 3.16 17.66 21.79
N ALA A 5 3.97 16.63 21.67
CA ALA A 5 5.43 16.73 21.73
C ALA A 5 6.06 16.26 20.42
N SER A 6 5.86 17.03 19.34
CA SER A 6 6.77 17.09 18.19
C SER A 6 6.36 18.24 17.26
N LYS A 7 7.11 19.35 17.28
CA LYS A 7 7.00 20.42 16.26
C LYS A 7 7.75 19.97 14.99
N SER A 8 7.31 18.89 14.36
CA SER A 8 7.90 18.45 13.11
C SER A 8 7.17 19.07 11.91
N LYS A 9 7.92 19.39 10.85
CA LYS A 9 7.35 19.94 9.61
C LYS A 9 6.48 18.92 8.85
N HIS A 10 6.47 17.65 9.24
CA HIS A 10 5.87 16.54 8.51
C HIS A 10 5.09 15.60 9.44
N PHE A 11 4.19 16.17 10.23
CA PHE A 11 3.38 15.42 11.19
C PHE A 11 2.54 14.29 10.53
N LEU A 12 1.97 14.57 9.36
CA LEU A 12 1.15 13.62 8.58
C LEU A 12 1.62 13.63 7.13
N LEU A 13 1.81 12.44 6.55
CA LEU A 13 2.20 12.26 5.14
C LEU A 13 1.34 11.17 4.52
N LEU A 14 0.98 11.36 3.26
CA LEU A 14 0.31 10.35 2.44
C LEU A 14 1.31 9.77 1.44
N GLY A 15 1.35 8.46 1.32
CA GLY A 15 2.28 7.78 0.44
C GLY A 15 1.75 6.45 -0.07
N GLN A 16 2.55 5.82 -0.93
CA GLN A 16 2.25 4.49 -1.45
C GLN A 16 3.14 3.44 -0.77
N CYS A 17 2.54 2.34 -0.34
CA CYS A 17 3.26 1.19 0.21
C CYS A 17 4.07 0.48 -0.91
N LEU A 18 5.36 0.29 -0.64
CA LEU A 18 6.30 -0.45 -1.47
C LEU A 18 6.59 -1.82 -0.81
N PRO A 19 7.03 -2.82 -1.59
CA PRO A 19 7.52 -4.07 -1.01
C PRO A 19 8.67 -3.78 -0.04
N CYS A 20 8.62 -4.43 1.12
CA CYS A 20 9.54 -4.24 2.22
C CYS A 20 9.99 -5.59 2.77
N LEU A 21 11.31 -5.79 2.93
CA LEU A 21 11.85 -6.99 3.55
C LEU A 21 11.89 -6.90 5.08
N LYS A 22 11.79 -5.68 5.64
CA LYS A 22 11.96 -5.46 7.08
C LYS A 22 10.71 -5.89 7.84
N GLN A 23 10.91 -6.68 8.90
CA GLN A 23 9.83 -7.09 9.79
C GLN A 23 9.27 -5.89 10.58
N ASN A 24 7.98 -5.92 10.87
CA ASN A 24 7.23 -4.92 11.65
C ASN A 24 7.30 -3.48 11.11
N ALA A 25 7.66 -3.32 9.83
CA ALA A 25 7.77 -2.03 9.18
C ALA A 25 7.37 -2.09 7.71
N SER A 26 6.62 -1.08 7.28
CA SER A 26 6.19 -0.88 5.90
C SER A 26 7.00 0.22 5.24
N LYS A 27 7.48 -0.02 4.03
CA LYS A 27 8.27 0.93 3.25
C LYS A 27 7.31 1.80 2.45
N ILE A 28 7.35 3.11 2.65
CA ILE A 28 6.34 4.02 2.10
C ILE A 28 7.02 5.10 1.29
N ARG A 29 6.54 5.26 0.05
CA ARG A 29 7.01 6.25 -0.90
C ARG A 29 6.09 7.45 -0.87
N VAL A 30 6.59 8.57 -0.37
CA VAL A 30 5.90 9.86 -0.37
C VAL A 30 6.42 10.67 -1.55
N ARG A 31 5.50 11.08 -2.42
CA ARG A 31 5.82 11.92 -3.59
C ARG A 31 5.68 13.39 -3.21
N LYS A 32 6.72 14.19 -3.43
CA LYS A 32 6.68 15.64 -3.24
C LYS A 32 6.94 16.34 -4.57
N MET A 33 6.26 17.44 -4.80
CA MET A 33 6.52 18.32 -5.94
C MET A 33 7.60 19.32 -5.54
N VAL A 34 8.72 19.31 -6.24
CA VAL A 34 9.85 20.22 -6.02
C VAL A 34 9.97 21.13 -7.23
N LEU A 35 10.00 22.44 -6.99
CA LEU A 35 10.18 23.44 -8.04
C LEU A 35 11.64 23.44 -8.50
N ASP A 36 11.84 23.28 -9.80
CA ASP A 36 13.11 23.63 -10.45
C ASP A 36 13.05 25.11 -10.86
N THR A 37 13.93 25.93 -10.31
CA THR A 37 13.97 27.38 -10.53
C THR A 37 14.53 27.77 -11.90
N ASN A 38 15.26 26.88 -12.58
CA ASN A 38 15.78 27.17 -13.92
C ASN A 38 14.68 27.03 -14.98
N LEU A 39 13.81 26.03 -14.80
CA LEU A 39 12.70 25.72 -15.71
C LEU A 39 11.37 26.31 -15.24
N ASN A 40 11.30 26.82 -14.01
CA ASN A 40 10.07 27.24 -13.33
C ASN A 40 8.95 26.18 -13.39
N MET A 41 9.34 24.91 -13.25
CA MET A 41 8.45 23.75 -13.36
C MET A 41 8.59 22.84 -12.13
N TYR A 42 7.48 22.25 -11.68
CA TYR A 42 7.50 21.29 -10.59
C TYR A 42 7.76 19.87 -11.09
N PHE A 43 8.75 19.21 -10.48
CA PHE A 43 9.06 17.81 -10.74
C PHE A 43 8.74 16.94 -9.53
N ARG A 44 8.36 15.70 -9.81
CA ARG A 44 8.08 14.69 -8.78
C ARG A 44 9.40 14.21 -8.18
N LYS A 45 9.56 14.37 -6.88
CA LYS A 45 10.66 13.82 -6.10
C LYS A 45 10.12 12.85 -5.05
N ASP A 46 10.52 11.60 -5.18
CA ASP A 46 10.10 10.53 -4.27
C ASP A 46 11.01 10.51 -3.04
N LYS A 47 10.43 10.44 -1.84
CA LYS A 47 11.14 10.22 -0.58
C LYS A 47 10.59 8.97 0.10
N ILE A 48 11.50 8.11 0.54
CA ILE A 48 11.15 6.86 1.21
C ILE A 48 11.15 7.08 2.71
N TYR A 49 10.12 6.55 3.36
CA TYR A 49 9.95 6.50 4.81
C TYR A 49 9.70 5.06 5.24
N PHE A 50 10.19 4.70 6.42
CA PHE A 50 9.83 3.44 7.08
C PHE A 50 8.85 3.74 8.20
N ALA A 51 7.66 3.19 8.08
CA ALA A 51 6.63 3.29 9.09
C ALA A 51 6.51 2.00 9.88
N HIS A 52 6.26 2.12 11.18
CA HIS A 52 5.98 0.99 12.05
C HIS A 52 4.62 0.38 11.68
N ASP A 53 4.62 -0.92 11.39
CA ASP A 53 3.44 -1.70 11.01
C ASP A 53 3.65 -3.15 11.50
N PRO A 54 3.39 -3.45 12.79
CA PRO A 54 3.65 -4.77 13.38
C PRO A 54 2.72 -5.84 12.82
N ASN A 55 1.48 -5.48 12.48
CA ASN A 55 0.46 -6.40 11.98
C ASN A 55 0.50 -6.57 10.46
N LYS A 56 1.41 -5.87 9.76
CA LYS A 56 1.49 -5.82 8.28
C LYS A 56 0.13 -5.57 7.63
N VAL A 57 -0.60 -4.58 8.16
CA VAL A 57 -1.92 -4.22 7.63
C VAL A 57 -1.77 -3.64 6.21
N CYS A 58 -0.67 -2.93 5.96
CA CYS A 58 -0.36 -2.39 4.64
C CYS A 58 0.12 -3.50 3.72
N LYS A 59 -0.42 -3.55 2.50
CA LYS A 59 0.07 -4.41 1.44
C LYS A 59 0.64 -3.58 0.30
N SER A 60 1.44 -4.22 -0.54
CA SER A 60 2.11 -3.57 -1.66
C SER A 60 1.12 -2.84 -2.58
N GLY A 61 1.39 -1.56 -2.85
CA GLY A 61 0.60 -0.72 -3.73
C GLY A 61 -0.50 0.12 -3.07
N ASP A 62 -0.76 -0.08 -1.77
CA ASP A 62 -1.77 0.70 -1.02
C ASP A 62 -1.39 2.16 -0.88
N VAL A 63 -2.42 3.02 -0.83
CA VAL A 63 -2.27 4.40 -0.40
C VAL A 63 -2.53 4.48 1.09
N VAL A 64 -1.53 4.96 1.82
CA VAL A 64 -1.48 4.89 3.28
C VAL A 64 -1.16 6.26 3.88
N LEU A 65 -1.79 6.54 5.02
CA LEU A 65 -1.51 7.70 5.84
C LEU A 65 -0.51 7.31 6.92
N ILE A 66 0.58 8.05 7.00
CA ILE A 66 1.59 7.87 8.03
C ILE A 66 1.71 9.10 8.91
N LYS A 67 1.99 8.84 10.17
CA LYS A 67 2.15 9.87 11.21
C LYS A 67 3.54 9.78 11.79
N GLU A 68 4.17 10.92 12.05
CA GLU A 68 5.47 10.93 12.72
C GLU A 68 5.34 10.50 14.18
N LEU A 69 6.27 9.67 14.64
CA LEU A 69 6.32 9.21 16.02
C LEU A 69 6.96 10.27 16.92
N ASP A 70 6.46 10.44 18.14
CA ASP A 70 7.06 11.33 19.15
C ASP A 70 8.51 10.93 19.48
N LYS A 71 8.79 9.61 19.46
CA LYS A 71 10.12 9.03 19.61
C LYS A 71 10.37 8.03 18.49
N LYS A 72 11.51 8.17 17.80
CA LYS A 72 11.94 7.20 16.78
C LYS A 72 12.17 5.84 17.45
N PHE A 73 11.51 4.78 16.97
CA PHE A 73 11.72 3.42 17.47
C PHE A 73 13.13 2.91 17.17
N THR A 74 13.64 3.23 15.97
CA THR A 74 14.97 2.80 15.51
C THR A 74 15.52 3.89 14.60
N THR A 75 16.80 3.81 14.22
CA THR A 75 17.45 4.74 13.29
C THR A 75 16.67 4.91 11.97
N LEU A 76 15.99 3.85 11.50
CA LEU A 76 15.24 3.84 10.25
C LEU A 76 13.73 4.12 10.42
N ILE A 77 13.11 3.60 11.49
CA ILE A 77 11.67 3.68 11.71
C ILE A 77 11.34 5.01 12.37
N THR A 78 10.73 5.90 11.59
CA THR A 78 10.48 7.29 12.00
C THR A 78 8.99 7.63 12.10
N HIS A 79 8.14 6.89 11.39
CA HIS A 79 6.71 7.11 11.34
C HIS A 79 5.96 5.86 11.82
N SER A 80 4.67 5.97 12.10
CA SER A 80 3.72 4.87 12.25
C SER A 80 2.69 4.93 11.14
N VAL A 81 2.17 3.77 10.77
CA VAL A 81 0.97 3.68 9.93
C VAL A 81 -0.24 4.07 10.78
N GLU A 82 -1.01 5.06 10.34
CA GLU A 82 -2.26 5.45 11.00
C GLU A 82 -3.44 4.69 10.38
N GLU A 83 -3.56 4.77 9.05
CA GLU A 83 -4.65 4.14 8.30
C GLU A 83 -4.25 3.80 6.86
N VAL A 84 -4.93 2.79 6.31
CA VAL A 84 -4.91 2.48 4.87
C VAL A 84 -6.07 3.21 4.22
N VAL A 85 -5.76 4.33 3.54
CA VAL A 85 -6.76 5.22 2.93
C VAL A 85 -7.39 4.58 1.70
N PHE A 86 -6.56 4.05 0.80
CA PHE A 86 -7.04 3.37 -0.41
C PHE A 86 -6.32 2.04 -0.60
N PRO A 87 -7.01 0.90 -0.39
CA PRO A 87 -6.45 -0.40 -0.70
C PRO A 87 -6.40 -0.61 -2.21
N LEU A 88 -5.32 -1.23 -2.71
CA LEU A 88 -5.16 -1.52 -4.13
C LEU A 88 -6.26 -2.48 -4.62
N GLY A 89 -7.07 -2.00 -5.57
CA GLY A 89 -8.10 -2.80 -6.25
C GLY A 89 -9.48 -2.81 -5.59
N ASP A 90 -9.61 -2.30 -4.35
CA ASP A 90 -10.89 -2.21 -3.65
C ASP A 90 -11.15 -0.80 -3.11
N VAL A 91 -11.05 0.19 -3.99
CA VAL A 91 -11.21 1.60 -3.65
C VAL A 91 -12.68 1.92 -3.38
N VAL A 92 -12.91 2.61 -2.27
CA VAL A 92 -14.20 3.21 -1.90
C VAL A 92 -14.10 4.70 -2.16
N ASP A 93 -15.05 5.26 -2.90
CA ASP A 93 -15.13 6.70 -3.08
C ASP A 93 -15.45 7.38 -1.73
N PRO A 94 -14.60 8.30 -1.24
CA PRO A 94 -14.80 8.92 0.06
C PRO A 94 -16.03 9.84 0.11
N ILE A 95 -16.58 10.27 -1.04
CA ILE A 95 -17.74 11.16 -1.08
C ILE A 95 -19.04 10.36 -1.00
N THR A 96 -19.19 9.34 -1.85
CA THR A 96 -20.43 8.55 -1.93
C THR A 96 -20.43 7.28 -1.09
N GLY A 97 -19.27 6.81 -0.64
CA GLY A 97 -19.12 5.53 0.04
C GLY A 97 -19.27 4.32 -0.88
N LYS A 98 -19.43 4.53 -2.20
CA LYS A 98 -19.61 3.46 -3.17
C LYS A 98 -18.26 2.92 -3.64
N LYS A 99 -18.22 1.62 -3.93
CA LYS A 99 -17.03 1.00 -4.52
C LYS A 99 -16.89 1.41 -5.98
N CYS A 100 -15.68 1.81 -6.36
CA CYS A 100 -15.38 2.28 -7.69
C CYS A 100 -14.20 1.53 -8.31
N VAL A 101 -14.18 1.53 -9.65
CA VAL A 101 -13.10 0.97 -10.45
C VAL A 101 -12.71 2.04 -11.45
N VAL A 102 -11.54 2.64 -11.23
CA VAL A 102 -11.02 3.75 -12.03
C VAL A 102 -11.99 4.94 -11.99
N GLY A 103 -12.84 5.11 -13.00
CA GLY A 103 -13.76 6.24 -13.14
C GLY A 103 -15.24 5.84 -13.15
N LYS A 104 -15.58 4.58 -12.85
CA LYS A 104 -16.96 4.09 -12.83
C LYS A 104 -17.27 3.42 -11.50
N TYR A 105 -18.52 3.57 -11.05
CA TYR A 105 -19.00 2.79 -9.90
C TYR A 105 -19.23 1.34 -10.32
N ARG A 106 -19.04 0.39 -9.40
CA ARG A 106 -19.28 -1.03 -9.68
C ARG A 106 -20.72 -1.30 -10.11
N GLU A 107 -21.67 -0.67 -9.42
CA GLU A 107 -23.10 -0.72 -9.76
C GLU A 107 -23.39 -0.39 -11.24
N GLN A 108 -22.75 0.67 -11.77
CA GLN A 108 -22.92 1.07 -13.16
C GLN A 108 -22.33 0.06 -14.15
N ILE A 109 -21.25 -0.62 -13.76
CA ILE A 109 -20.65 -1.69 -14.55
C ILE A 109 -21.60 -2.89 -14.56
N ASP A 110 -22.22 -3.22 -13.42
CA ASP A 110 -23.16 -4.32 -13.30
C ASP A 110 -24.46 -4.06 -14.08
N GLU A 111 -24.99 -2.83 -14.02
CA GLU A 111 -26.13 -2.40 -14.85
C GLU A 111 -25.81 -2.49 -16.36
N ALA A 112 -24.63 -2.02 -16.77
CA ALA A 112 -24.20 -2.14 -18.16
C ALA A 112 -24.04 -3.61 -18.58
N ASN A 113 -23.49 -4.47 -17.71
CA ASN A 113 -23.36 -5.90 -17.98
C ASN A 113 -24.73 -6.59 -18.08
N ALA A 114 -25.72 -6.14 -17.30
CA ALA A 114 -27.08 -6.66 -17.40
C ALA A 114 -27.76 -6.27 -18.72
N LEU A 115 -27.52 -5.04 -19.21
CA LEU A 115 -28.08 -4.53 -20.46
C LEU A 115 -27.44 -5.16 -21.71
N TYR A 116 -26.11 -5.25 -21.73
CA TYR A 116 -25.34 -5.68 -22.91
C TYR A 116 -24.90 -7.15 -22.87
N GLY A 117 -25.15 -7.85 -21.76
CA GLY A 117 -24.72 -9.23 -21.52
C GLY A 117 -23.36 -9.31 -20.82
N LYS A 118 -23.28 -10.13 -19.77
CA LYS A 118 -22.03 -10.39 -19.02
C LYS A 118 -21.15 -11.36 -19.81
N LYS A 119 -19.88 -11.01 -20.01
CA LYS A 119 -18.88 -11.95 -20.55
C LYS A 119 -18.56 -13.01 -19.51
N GLU A 120 -18.32 -14.26 -19.94
CA GLU A 120 -17.92 -15.35 -19.04
C GLU A 120 -16.60 -15.07 -18.30
N THR A 121 -15.70 -14.31 -18.94
CA THR A 121 -14.41 -13.88 -18.36
C THR A 121 -14.52 -12.63 -17.48
N ALA A 122 -15.72 -12.06 -17.29
CA ALA A 122 -15.89 -10.85 -16.51
C ALA A 122 -15.59 -11.12 -15.03
N PHE A 123 -14.85 -10.22 -14.40
CA PHE A 123 -14.53 -10.31 -12.98
C PHE A 123 -15.79 -10.10 -12.13
N ASP A 124 -16.00 -10.98 -11.15
CA ASP A 124 -17.16 -10.95 -10.25
C ASP A 124 -16.70 -10.43 -8.88
N TYR A 125 -17.12 -9.21 -8.54
CA TYR A 125 -16.68 -8.53 -7.33
C TYR A 125 -17.31 -9.09 -6.05
N ASP A 126 -18.49 -9.71 -6.12
CA ASP A 126 -19.18 -10.26 -4.95
C ASP A 126 -18.57 -11.59 -4.52
N LYS A 127 -18.11 -12.37 -5.50
CA LYS A 127 -17.38 -13.63 -5.27
C LYS A 127 -15.89 -13.40 -5.06
N ALA A 128 -15.41 -12.16 -5.21
CA ALA A 128 -14.01 -11.85 -5.08
C ALA A 128 -13.55 -12.04 -3.62
N PRO A 129 -12.53 -12.87 -3.38
CA PRO A 129 -11.99 -13.08 -2.05
C PRO A 129 -11.30 -11.80 -1.57
N ALA A 130 -11.21 -11.64 -0.25
CA ALA A 130 -10.48 -10.53 0.35
C ALA A 130 -9.02 -10.49 -0.13
N ARG A 131 -8.46 -9.28 -0.14
CA ARG A 131 -7.11 -9.04 -0.65
C ARG A 131 -6.07 -9.86 0.12
N GLY A 132 -5.20 -10.54 -0.62
CA GLY A 132 -4.19 -11.46 -0.06
C GLY A 132 -4.51 -12.94 -0.22
N LYS A 133 -5.55 -13.34 -0.96
CA LYS A 133 -5.79 -14.77 -1.24
C LYS A 133 -4.58 -15.50 -1.85
N LEU A 134 -3.77 -14.80 -2.64
CA LEU A 134 -2.59 -15.38 -3.29
C LEU A 134 -1.37 -15.50 -2.34
N GLU A 135 -1.49 -15.05 -1.11
CA GLU A 135 -0.44 -15.14 -0.09
C GLU A 135 -0.13 -16.63 0.19
N GLY A 136 1.14 -17.01 0.04
CA GLY A 136 1.60 -18.39 0.19
C GLY A 136 1.42 -19.29 -1.03
N THR A 137 0.75 -18.82 -2.10
CA THR A 137 0.67 -19.55 -3.38
C THR A 137 1.47 -18.88 -4.49
N LYS A 138 1.19 -17.60 -4.77
CA LYS A 138 1.93 -16.81 -5.78
C LYS A 138 2.56 -15.56 -5.19
N ASP A 139 2.11 -15.13 -4.01
CA ASP A 139 2.64 -13.99 -3.30
C ASP A 139 3.43 -14.47 -2.06
N PHE A 140 4.75 -14.33 -2.15
CA PHE A 140 5.70 -14.69 -1.08
C PHE A 140 6.29 -13.45 -0.40
N THR A 141 5.75 -12.26 -0.66
CA THR A 141 6.29 -10.99 -0.15
C THR A 141 6.19 -10.85 1.38
N HIS A 142 5.39 -11.70 2.03
CA HIS A 142 5.20 -11.71 3.48
C HIS A 142 6.32 -12.42 4.25
N GLY A 143 7.01 -13.40 3.63
CA GLY A 143 8.03 -14.24 4.28
C GLY A 143 9.43 -13.64 4.29
N VAL A 144 10.33 -14.24 5.08
CA VAL A 144 11.75 -13.86 5.13
C VAL A 144 12.48 -14.57 4.00
N THR A 145 12.95 -13.81 3.03
CA THR A 145 13.79 -14.36 1.96
C THR A 145 15.20 -14.66 2.47
N TYR A 146 15.78 -15.79 2.06
CA TYR A 146 17.15 -16.18 2.39
C TYR A 146 17.90 -16.66 1.15
N ILE A 147 19.23 -16.59 1.15
CA ILE A 147 20.04 -17.06 0.02
C ILE A 147 20.09 -18.58 0.05
N LYS A 148 19.69 -19.24 -1.04
CA LYS A 148 19.77 -20.69 -1.19
C LYS A 148 21.16 -21.07 -1.67
N TYR A 149 21.95 -21.72 -0.83
CA TYR A 149 23.31 -22.15 -1.18
C TYR A 149 23.37 -23.53 -1.86
N HIS A 150 22.33 -24.35 -1.70
CA HIS A 150 22.28 -25.72 -2.25
C HIS A 150 20.90 -26.02 -2.83
N GLU A 151 20.86 -26.59 -4.04
CA GLU A 151 19.65 -27.13 -4.67
C GLU A 151 19.27 -28.48 -4.04
N GLY A 152 18.58 -28.43 -2.89
CA GLY A 152 17.92 -29.61 -2.33
C GLY A 152 16.65 -29.99 -3.08
N GLU A 153 16.17 -31.22 -2.88
CA GLU A 153 14.93 -31.78 -3.46
C GLU A 153 13.66 -31.09 -2.93
N GLU A 154 13.74 -30.41 -1.78
CA GLU A 154 12.61 -29.68 -1.19
C GLU A 154 12.38 -28.31 -1.84
N GLU A 155 11.11 -28.00 -2.15
CA GLU A 155 10.68 -26.68 -2.62
C GLU A 155 10.87 -25.64 -1.51
N GLN A 156 11.74 -24.66 -1.77
CA GLN A 156 12.08 -23.59 -0.85
C GLN A 156 11.55 -22.26 -1.39
N PRO A 157 10.26 -21.92 -1.16
CA PRO A 157 9.59 -20.78 -1.81
C PRO A 157 10.13 -19.41 -1.41
N PHE A 158 10.91 -19.32 -0.32
CA PHE A 158 11.54 -18.08 0.14
C PHE A 158 13.06 -18.04 -0.12
N GLY A 159 13.61 -19.06 -0.77
CA GLY A 159 15.01 -19.08 -1.20
C GLY A 159 15.22 -18.20 -2.44
N VAL A 160 16.22 -17.31 -2.41
CA VAL A 160 16.71 -16.51 -3.54
C VAL A 160 18.02 -17.09 -4.03
#